data_AF-A0A022Q245-F1
#
_entry.id   AF-A0A022Q245-F1
#
_cell.length_a   1.000
_cell.length_b   1.000
_cell.length_c   1.000
_cell.angle_alpha   90.00
_cell.angle_beta   90.00
_cell.angle_gamma   90.00
#
_symmetry.space_group_name_H-M   'P 1'
#
loop_
_entity.id
_entity.type
_entity.pdbx_description
1 polymer ?
#
loop_
_entity_poly.entity_id
_entity_poly.type
_entity_poly.pdbx_seq_one_letter_code
_entity_poly.pdbx_strand_id
1 'polypeptide(L)' 'MAELFDKQAAIYSDSRPTYPAEWYKMLADLTPHHSLAWDVGTGNGQAALG' A
#
# COMPACT_ATOMS: atom_id res chain seq x y z
N MET A 1 15.17 15.20 -5.71
CA MET A 1 15.62 13.88 -6.24
C MET A 1 14.44 12.92 -6.23
N ALA A 2 13.40 13.18 -7.03
CA ALA A 2 12.19 12.34 -7.10
C ALA A 2 11.42 12.45 -8.43
N GLU A 3 11.64 13.48 -9.25
CA GLU A 3 10.79 13.71 -10.43
C GLU A 3 10.93 12.70 -11.58
N LEU A 4 11.95 11.81 -11.57
CA LEU A 4 12.12 10.82 -12.64
C LEU A 4 11.05 9.72 -12.61
N PHE A 5 10.35 9.51 -11.49
CA PHE A 5 9.44 8.36 -11.32
C PHE A 5 7.98 8.74 -11.15
N ASP A 6 7.62 10.02 -11.03
CA ASP A 6 6.24 10.43 -10.74
C ASP A 6 5.26 10.00 -11.85
N LYS A 7 5.63 10.21 -13.11
CA LYS A 7 4.82 9.76 -14.26
C LYS A 7 4.71 8.24 -14.32
N GLN A 8 5.78 7.54 -13.97
CA GLN A 8 5.81 6.07 -13.99
C GLN A 8 5.03 5.49 -12.81
N ALA A 9 5.02 6.17 -11.65
CA ALA A 9 4.30 5.77 -10.45
C ALA A 9 2.77 5.84 -10.61
N ALA A 10 2.26 6.84 -11.32
CA ALA A 10 0.84 6.93 -11.66
C ALA A 10 0.41 5.77 -12.57
N ILE A 11 1.15 5.51 -13.65
CA ILE A 11 0.91 4.37 -14.55
C ILE A 11 1.05 3.04 -13.80
N TYR A 12 2.04 2.94 -12.89
CA TYR A 12 2.25 1.77 -12.05
C TYR A 12 1.08 1.53 -11.08
N SER A 13 0.48 2.59 -10.54
CA SER A 13 -0.70 2.51 -9.68
C SER A 13 -1.92 1.99 -10.44
N ASP A 14 -2.20 2.58 -11.62
CA ASP A 14 -3.38 2.22 -12.43
C ASP A 14 -3.31 0.79 -12.98
N SER A 15 -2.10 0.30 -13.26
CA SER A 15 -1.89 -1.04 -13.82
C SER A 15 -1.80 -2.16 -12.77
N ARG A 16 -1.62 -1.81 -11.49
CA ARG A 16 -1.52 -2.79 -10.40
C ARG A 16 -2.89 -3.19 -9.88
N PRO A 17 -3.16 -4.50 -9.69
CA PRO A 17 -4.31 -4.95 -8.92
C PRO A 17 -4.28 -4.33 -7.52
N THR A 18 -5.41 -3.80 -7.07
CA THR A 18 -5.59 -3.41 -5.67
C THR A 18 -5.71 -4.63 -4.79
N TYR A 19 -5.26 -4.53 -3.55
CA TYR A 19 -5.41 -5.61 -2.59
C TYR A 19 -6.86 -5.63 -2.06
N PRO A 20 -7.52 -6.81 -2.00
CA PRO A 20 -8.84 -6.92 -1.40
C PRO A 20 -8.84 -6.54 0.09
N ALA A 21 -9.92 -5.92 0.56
CA ALA A 21 -10.08 -5.52 1.95
C ALA A 21 -9.97 -6.72 2.93
N GLU A 22 -10.40 -7.89 2.48
CA GLU A 22 -10.35 -9.14 3.24
C GLU A 22 -8.93 -9.55 3.60
N TRP A 23 -7.93 -9.21 2.77
CA TRP A 23 -6.54 -9.53 3.05
C TRP A 23 -5.99 -8.68 4.18
N TYR A 24 -6.29 -7.38 4.19
CA TYR A 24 -5.94 -6.50 5.30
C TYR A 24 -6.62 -6.94 6.59
N LYS A 25 -7.89 -7.35 6.50
CA LYS A 25 -8.62 -7.89 7.64
C LYS A 25 -7.94 -9.14 8.21
N MET A 26 -7.53 -10.09 7.37
CA MET A 26 -6.81 -11.29 7.84
C MET A 26 -5.51 -10.94 8.57
N LEU A 27 -4.75 -9.96 8.08
CA LEU A 27 -3.50 -9.51 8.72
C LEU A 27 -3.77 -8.79 10.04
N ALA A 28 -4.78 -7.94 10.08
CA ALA A 28 -5.19 -7.22 11.29
C ALA A 28 -5.69 -8.19 12.38
N ASP A 29 -6.43 -9.23 12.01
CA ASP A 29 -6.94 -10.26 12.93
C ASP A 29 -5.79 -11.07 13.58
N LEU A 30 -4.59 -11.09 12.98
CA LEU A 30 -3.39 -11.73 13.55
C LEU A 30 -2.59 -10.80 14.49
N THR A 31 -2.97 -9.53 14.61
CA THR A 31 -2.21 -8.53 15.35
C THR A 31 -2.98 -8.06 16.59
N PRO A 32 -2.37 -8.08 17.80
CA PRO A 32 -3.07 -7.68 19.03
C PRO A 32 -3.26 -6.16 19.16
N HIS A 33 -2.51 -5.35 18.40
CA HIS A 33 -2.53 -3.89 18.46
C HIS A 33 -2.71 -3.29 17.06
N HIS A 34 -3.54 -2.25 16.99
CA HIS A 34 -4.02 -1.65 15.74
C HIS A 34 -3.78 -0.14 15.70
N SER A 35 -3.02 0.40 16.67
CA SER A 35 -2.77 1.84 16.82
C SER A 35 -1.75 2.38 15.83
N LEU A 36 -0.90 1.51 15.27
CA LEU A 36 0.14 1.89 14.30
C LEU A 36 0.48 0.69 13.41
N ALA A 37 0.61 0.95 12.11
CA ALA A 37 1.14 0.01 11.12
C ALA A 37 2.28 0.69 10.34
N TRP A 38 3.28 -0.08 9.95
CA TRP A 38 4.41 0.42 9.16
C TRP A 38 4.43 -0.26 7.78
N ASP A 39 4.26 0.53 6.73
CA ASP A 39 4.39 0.09 5.34
C ASP A 39 5.82 0.35 4.82
N VAL A 40 6.66 -0.68 4.90
CA VAL A 40 8.06 -0.61 4.46
C VAL A 40 8.13 -0.65 2.94
N GLY A 41 8.70 0.38 2.32
CA GLY A 41 8.81 0.44 0.86
C GLY A 41 7.47 0.71 0.17
N THR A 42 6.62 1.52 0.81
CA THR A 42 5.25 1.86 0.39
C THR A 42 5.07 2.30 -1.08
N GLY A 43 6.13 2.74 -1.74
CA GLY A 43 6.09 3.14 -3.15
C GLY A 43 5.09 4.28 -3.37
N ASN A 44 4.06 4.03 -4.18
CA ASN A 44 2.96 4.97 -4.41
C ASN A 44 1.86 4.94 -3.33
N GLY A 45 2.03 4.13 -2.29
CA GLY A 45 1.09 4.04 -1.17
C GLY A 45 -0.10 3.13 -1.42
N GLN A 46 -0.12 2.30 -2.48
CA GLN A 46 -1.29 1.47 -2.80
C GLN A 46 -1.76 0.59 -1.62
N ALA A 47 -0.83 0.13 -0.77
CA ALA A 47 -1.18 -0.63 0.42
C ALA A 47 -1.54 0.25 1.63
N ALA A 48 -0.92 1.42 1.78
CA ALA A 48 -1.18 2.37 2.86
C ALA A 48 -2.45 3.22 2.65
N LEU A 49 -2.93 3.34 1.40
CA LEU A 49 -4.17 4.03 1.02
C LEU A 49 -5.40 3.12 1.01
N GLY A 50 -5.19 1.80 1.07
CA GLY A 50 -6.23 0.77 1.02
C GLY A 50 -6.95 0.55 2.34
#